data_AF-A0A820QUK1-F1
#
_entry.id   AF-A0A820QUK1-F1
#
_cell.length_a   1.000
_cell.length_b   1.000
_cell.length_c   1.000
_cell.angle_alpha   90.00
_cell.angle_beta   90.00
_cell.angle_gamma   90.00
#
_symmetry.space_group_name_H-M   'P 1'
#
loop_
_entity.id
_entity.type
_entity.pdbx_description
1 polymer ?
#
loop_
_entity_poly.entity_id
_entity_poly.type
_entity_poly.pdbx_seq_one_letter_code
_entity_poly.pdbx_strand_id
1 'polypeptide(L)'
;MLNICNDILQNFHRVSQVLKNEDINLETRANLYASLADQLGTSREEFERYEAITKEMLPDADYKAATTSKRIRKKVPNDGDTPEIYMNARD
;
A
#
# COMPACT_ATOMS: atom_id res chain seq x y z
N MET A 1 13.14 -1.71 4.64
CA MET A 1 11.75 -2.25 4.61
C MET A 1 10.93 -1.86 5.84
N LEU A 2 11.35 -2.17 7.07
CA LEU A 2 10.60 -1.82 8.29
C LEU A 2 10.25 -0.33 8.41
N ASN A 3 11.20 0.57 8.10
CA ASN A 3 10.95 2.02 8.13
C ASN A 3 9.89 2.45 7.10
N ILE A 4 9.97 1.96 5.85
CA ILE A 4 8.99 2.26 4.80
C ILE A 4 7.58 1.80 5.21
N CYS A 5 7.45 0.58 5.73
CA CYS A 5 6.15 0.08 6.19
C CYS A 5 5.60 0.89 7.37
N ASN A 6 6.47 1.30 8.31
CA ASN A 6 6.08 2.14 9.43
C ASN A 6 5.62 3.53 8.96
N ASP A 7 6.34 4.15 8.04
CA ASP A 7 6.01 5.49 7.51
C ASP A 7 4.67 5.47 6.74
N ILE A 8 4.44 4.42 5.94
CA ILE A 8 3.14 4.19 5.29
C ILE A 8 2.04 4.08 6.35
N LEU A 9 2.20 3.20 7.35
CA LEU A 9 1.18 3.00 8.39
C LEU A 9 0.89 4.28 9.18
N GLN A 10 1.91 5.07 9.50
CA GLN A 10 1.73 6.34 10.20
C GLN A 10 0.97 7.36 9.36
N ASN A 11 1.28 7.48 8.06
CA ASN A 11 0.56 8.41 7.18
C ASN A 11 -0.89 7.99 6.96
N PHE A 12 -1.14 6.69 6.79
CA PHE A 12 -2.50 6.14 6.76
C PHE A 12 -3.27 6.46 8.05
N HIS A 13 -2.64 6.29 9.20
CA HIS A 13 -3.25 6.60 10.49
C HIS A 13 -3.61 8.09 10.61
N ARG A 14 -2.69 8.99 10.25
CA ARG A 14 -2.90 10.44 10.26
C ARG A 14 -4.04 10.85 9.34
N VAL A 15 -4.04 10.38 8.08
CA VAL A 15 -5.11 10.68 7.13
C VAL A 15 -6.45 10.14 7.63
N SER A 16 -6.48 8.93 8.22
CA SER A 16 -7.71 8.38 8.81
C SER A 16 -8.24 9.21 9.98
N GLN A 17 -7.37 9.75 10.84
CA GLN A 17 -7.79 10.66 11.92
C GLN A 17 -8.40 11.94 11.34
N VAL A 18 -7.75 12.53 10.35
CA VAL A 18 -8.23 13.75 9.68
C VAL A 18 -9.59 13.51 9.02
N LEU A 19 -9.75 12.42 8.27
CA LEU A 19 -11.00 12.09 7.57
C LEU A 19 -12.21 11.82 8.49
N LYS A 20 -11.97 11.49 9.77
CA LYS A 20 -13.04 11.33 10.76
C LYS A 20 -13.61 12.65 11.25
N ASN A 21 -12.94 13.78 11.00
CA ASN A 21 -13.44 15.09 11.38
C ASN A 21 -14.59 15.49 10.44
N GLU A 22 -15.75 15.79 11.03
CA GLU A 22 -16.97 16.14 10.29
C GLU A 22 -16.83 17.48 9.54
N ASP A 23 -16.02 18.40 10.07
CA ASP A 23 -15.80 19.75 9.53
C ASP A 23 -14.98 19.79 8.23
N ILE A 24 -14.45 18.64 7.78
CA ILE A 24 -13.64 18.59 6.56
C ILE A 24 -14.52 18.51 5.32
N ASN A 25 -14.34 19.48 4.43
CA ASN A 25 -15.03 19.54 3.15
C ASN A 25 -14.65 18.37 2.21
N LEU A 26 -15.54 18.04 1.28
CA LEU A 26 -15.35 16.91 0.36
C LEU A 26 -14.08 17.03 -0.49
N GLU A 27 -13.75 18.25 -0.93
CA GLU A 27 -12.54 18.54 -1.72
C GLU A 27 -11.26 18.15 -0.97
N THR A 28 -11.17 18.51 0.31
CA THR A 28 -10.03 18.17 1.17
C THR A 28 -9.95 16.66 1.36
N ARG A 29 -11.09 15.96 1.52
CA ARG A 29 -11.11 14.50 1.60
C ARG A 29 -10.58 13.87 0.30
N ALA A 30 -11.03 14.35 -0.86
CA ALA A 30 -10.58 13.87 -2.16
C ALA A 30 -9.06 14.11 -2.36
N ASN A 31 -8.57 15.30 -2.01
CA ASN A 31 -7.16 15.64 -2.09
C ASN A 31 -6.30 14.80 -1.15
N LEU A 32 -6.78 14.49 0.06
CA LEU A 32 -6.08 13.59 1.00
C LEU A 32 -5.97 12.17 0.44
N TYR A 33 -7.03 11.64 -0.16
CA TYR A 33 -6.98 10.33 -0.81
C TYR A 33 -6.03 10.31 -2.01
N ALA A 34 -6.08 11.34 -2.87
CA ALA A 34 -5.19 11.47 -4.02
C ALA A 34 -3.72 11.53 -3.57
N SER A 35 -3.42 12.36 -2.57
CA SER A 35 -2.05 12.48 -2.03
C SER A 35 -1.54 11.18 -1.41
N LEU A 36 -2.41 10.42 -0.73
CA LEU A 36 -2.05 9.11 -0.17
C LEU A 36 -1.77 8.08 -1.27
N ALA A 37 -2.55 8.10 -2.34
CA ALA A 37 -2.35 7.24 -3.51
C ALA A 37 -1.04 7.57 -4.23
N ASP A 38 -0.75 8.85 -4.44
CA ASP A 38 0.51 9.32 -5.04
C ASP A 38 1.70 8.89 -4.19
N GLN A 39 1.64 9.07 -2.87
CA GLN A 39 2.72 8.64 -1.98
C GLN A 39 3.01 7.14 -2.08
N LEU A 40 1.96 6.31 -2.17
CA LEU A 40 2.13 4.86 -2.37
C LEU A 40 2.72 4.53 -3.74
N GLY A 41 2.32 5.27 -4.78
CA GLY A 41 2.89 5.18 -6.12
C GLY A 41 4.40 5.43 -6.09
N THR A 42 4.82 6.57 -5.55
CA THR A 42 6.23 6.94 -5.41
C THR A 42 7.02 5.90 -4.62
N SER A 43 6.48 5.43 -3.48
CA SER A 43 7.16 4.41 -2.67
C SER A 43 7.36 3.09 -3.42
N ARG A 44 6.40 2.73 -4.28
CA ARG A 44 6.50 1.54 -5.13
C ARG A 44 7.58 1.72 -6.21
N GLU A 45 7.58 2.86 -6.90
CA GLU A 45 8.58 3.15 -7.93
C GLU A 45 10.01 3.16 -7.35
N GLU A 46 10.20 3.75 -6.17
CA GLU A 46 11.48 3.71 -5.46
C GLU A 46 11.91 2.27 -5.15
N PHE A 47 10.98 1.43 -4.69
CA PHE A 47 11.26 0.03 -4.44
C PHE A 47 11.66 -0.71 -5.73
N GLU A 48 10.92 -0.53 -6.82
CA GLU A 48 11.22 -1.13 -8.12
C GLU A 48 12.60 -0.68 -8.64
N ARG A 49 12.95 0.60 -8.44
CA ARG A 49 14.28 1.12 -8.76
C ARG A 49 15.38 0.45 -7.94
N TYR A 50 15.20 0.33 -6.62
CA TYR A 50 16.17 -0.36 -5.76
C TYR A 50 16.30 -1.85 -6.11
N GLU A 51 15.19 -2.51 -6.45
CA GLU A 51 15.20 -3.89 -6.95
C GLU A 51 16.04 -4.00 -8.23
N ALA A 52 15.82 -3.11 -9.21
CA ALA A 52 16.54 -3.14 -10.48
C ALA A 52 18.05 -2.99 -10.28
N ILE A 53 18.47 -2.00 -9.47
CA ILE A 53 19.89 -1.77 -9.13
C ILE A 53 20.48 -3.00 -8.42
N THR A 54 19.73 -3.59 -7.48
CA THR A 54 20.21 -4.75 -6.73
C THR A 54 20.39 -5.97 -7.63
N LYS A 55 19.46 -6.21 -8.57
CA LYS A 55 19.57 -7.29 -9.56
C LYS A 55 20.76 -7.10 -10.51
N GLU A 56 21.07 -5.86 -10.87
CA GLU A 56 22.26 -5.55 -11.68
C GLU A 56 23.55 -5.91 -10.92
N MET A 57 23.61 -5.59 -9.62
CA MET A 57 24.78 -5.87 -8.78
C MET A 57 24.90 -7.34 -8.34
N LEU A 58 23.77 -8.02 -8.15
CA LEU A 58 23.65 -9.38 -7.62
C LEU A 58 22.61 -10.16 -8.44
N PRO A 59 22.99 -10.65 -9.64
CA PRO A 59 22.04 -11.29 -10.56
C PRO A 59 21.50 -12.62 -10.04
N ASP A 60 22.25 -13.32 -9.19
CA ASP A 60 21.85 -14.61 -8.59
C ASP A 60 21.06 -14.44 -7.28
N ALA A 61 20.92 -13.22 -6.76
CA ALA A 61 20.18 -12.96 -5.53
C ALA A 61 18.67 -12.95 -5.79
N ASP A 62 18.03 -14.11 -5.65
CA ASP A 62 16.58 -14.20 -5.69
C ASP A 62 15.96 -13.80 -4.34
N TYR A 63 15.77 -12.50 -4.13
CA TYR A 63 15.13 -11.98 -2.93
C TYR A 63 13.63 -12.34 -2.86
N LYS A 64 13.00 -12.77 -3.97
CA LYS A 64 11.61 -13.22 -4.04
C LYS A 64 11.46 -14.70 -3.66
N ALA A 65 12.50 -15.51 -3.78
CA ALA A 65 12.50 -16.93 -3.38
C ALA A 65 12.15 -17.12 -1.89
N ALA A 66 12.57 -16.20 -1.01
CA ALA A 66 12.28 -16.27 0.42
C ALA A 66 10.88 -15.74 0.80
N THR A 67 10.21 -15.00 -0.09
CA THR A 67 8.97 -14.27 0.22
C THR A 67 7.92 -14.50 -0.85
N THR A 68 7.54 -15.76 -1.07
CA THR A 68 6.14 -16.05 -1.40
C THR A 68 5.27 -15.77 -0.17
N SER A 69 5.22 -14.51 0.26
CA SER A 69 4.26 -14.03 1.25
C SER A 69 2.90 -14.05 0.59
N LYS A 70 2.31 -15.25 0.54
CA LYS A 70 0.90 -15.43 0.24
C LYS A 70 0.16 -14.44 1.14
N ARG A 71 -0.56 -13.50 0.55
CA ARG A 71 -1.46 -12.58 1.25
C ARG A 71 -2.55 -13.44 1.90
N ILE A 72 -2.29 -14.01 3.07
CA ILE A 72 -3.30 -14.67 3.88
C ILE A 72 -4.03 -13.54 4.61
N ARG A 73 -5.03 -12.93 3.94
CA ARG A 73 -6.07 -12.22 4.67
C ARG A 73 -6.75 -13.27 5.54
N LYS A 74 -6.48 -13.27 6.85
CA LYS A 74 -7.36 -13.98 7.80
C LYS A 74 -8.75 -13.37 7.60
N LYS A 75 -9.71 -14.18 7.15
CA LYS A 75 -11.13 -13.81 7.19
C LYS A 75 -11.45 -13.56 8.65
N VAL A 76 -11.55 -12.30 9.06
CA VAL A 76 -12.25 -11.95 10.28
C VAL A 76 -13.73 -12.18 9.94
N PRO A 77 -14.47 -12.98 10.71
CA PRO A 77 -15.92 -13.06 10.54
C PRO A 77 -16.47 -11.71 10.99
N ASN A 78 -16.73 -10.83 10.03
CA ASN A 78 -17.57 -9.67 10.26
C ASN A 78 -18.84 -9.92 9.45
N ASP A 79 -19.95 -10.09 10.17
CA ASP A 79 -21.29 -10.33 9.63
C ASP A 79 -21.82 -9.09 8.90
N GLY A 80 -21.32 -8.85 7.68
CA GLY A 80 -21.81 -7.76 6.85
C GLY A 80 -21.48 -8.01 5.39
N ASP A 81 -22.53 -8.22 4.59
CA ASP A 81 -22.55 -8.37 3.13
C ASP A 81 -21.70 -7.31 2.41
N THR A 82 -20.40 -7.56 2.35
CA THR A 82 -19.48 -6.74 1.56
C THR A 82 -19.04 -7.60 0.37
N PRO A 83 -19.55 -7.34 -0.85
CA PRO A 83 -19.22 -8.17 -1.99
C PRO A 83 -17.70 -8.12 -2.27
N GLU A 84 -17.13 -9.30 -2.53
CA GLU A 84 -15.73 -9.45 -2.92
C GLU A 84 -15.47 -8.73 -4.25
N ILE A 85 -14.76 -7.60 -4.21
CA ILE A 85 -14.26 -6.95 -5.42
C ILE A 85 -13.02 -7.71 -5.90
N TYR A 86 -13.21 -8.56 -6.91
CA TYR A 86 -12.12 -9.15 -7.68
C TYR A 86 -11.54 -8.07 -8.60
N MET A 87 -10.41 -7.48 -8.21
CA MET A 87 -9.60 -6.73 -9.15
C MET A 87 -8.82 -7.72 -10.01
N ASN A 88 -9.36 -8.03 -11.19
CA ASN A 88 -8.61 -8.72 -12.23
C ASN A 88 -7.41 -7.84 -12.61
N ALA A 89 -6.22 -8.44 -12.64
CA ALA A 89 -5.07 -7.82 -13.27
C ALA A 89 -5.44 -7.57 -14.73
N ARG A 90 -5.40 -6.30 -15.13
CA ARG A 90 -5.71 -5.83 -16.48
C ARG A 90 -4.70 -6.44 -17.45
N ASP A 91 -5.19 -7.03 -18.55
CA ASP A 91 -4.40 -7.47 -19.71
C ASP A 91 -3.59 -6.31 -20.33
#